data_AF-A0A645H901-F1
#
_entry.id   AF-A0A645H901-F1
#
_cell.length_a   1.000
_cell.length_b   1.000
_cell.length_c   1.000
_cell.angle_alpha   90.00
_cell.angle_beta   90.00
_cell.angle_gamma   90.00
#
_symmetry.space_group_name_H-M   'P 1'
#
loop_
_entity.id
_entity.type
_entity.pdbx_description
1 polymer ?
#
loop_
_entity_poly.entity_id
_entity_poly.type
_entity_poly.pdbx_seq_one_letter_code
_entity_poly.pdbx_strand_id
1 'polypeptide(L)'
;MELRTPAYDENYSIRVKRALIQGALTFYTMMGTPAAVNKIIETIFETGYIREWYEYGGDPYHFKAYTTNPAITSDDVEEFKRVLGSVKRLSAWLDEIVLDLSTPATKIYVGHWIHTGDFITLQKATL
;
A
#
# COMPACT_ATOMS: atom_id res chain seq x y z
N MET A 1 -7.84 8.36 35.96
CA MET A 1 -8.35 7.21 35.20
C MET A 1 -7.22 6.75 34.31
N GLU A 2 -6.57 5.63 34.62
CA GLU A 2 -5.56 5.05 33.71
C GLU A 2 -6.29 4.35 32.57
N LEU A 3 -6.05 4.81 31.34
CA LEU A 3 -6.57 4.17 30.14
C LEU A 3 -5.57 3.05 29.78
N ARG A 4 -5.93 1.79 29.99
CA ARG A 4 -5.05 0.62 29.78
C ARG A 4 -4.85 0.33 28.28
N THR A 5 -4.29 1.29 27.53
CA THR A 5 -4.19 1.32 26.07
C THR A 5 -4.13 -0.09 25.48
N PRO A 6 -5.20 -0.52 24.79
CA PRO A 6 -5.27 -1.89 24.33
C PRO A 6 -4.13 -2.12 23.35
N ALA A 7 -3.58 -3.33 23.37
CA ALA A 7 -2.57 -3.77 22.42
C ALA A 7 -1.18 -3.10 22.48
N TYR A 8 -0.87 -2.25 23.47
CA TYR A 8 0.43 -1.59 23.58
C TYR A 8 1.59 -2.58 23.79
N ASP A 9 2.63 -2.49 22.96
CA ASP A 9 3.91 -3.21 23.09
C ASP A 9 5.07 -2.20 23.10
N GLU A 10 6.05 -2.43 23.99
CA GLU A 10 7.25 -1.59 24.10
C GLU A 10 8.14 -1.64 22.87
N ASN A 11 8.02 -2.65 22.03
CA ASN A 11 8.80 -2.82 20.81
C ASN A 11 8.19 -2.09 19.59
N TYR A 12 7.00 -1.50 19.72
CA TYR A 12 6.42 -0.71 18.64
C TYR A 12 7.18 0.60 18.42
N SER A 13 7.14 1.10 17.19
CA SER A 13 7.67 2.42 16.87
C SER A 13 6.94 3.51 17.67
N ILE A 14 7.63 4.63 17.89
CA ILE A 14 7.06 5.77 18.60
C ILE A 14 5.80 6.30 17.89
N ARG A 15 5.73 6.17 16.57
CA ARG A 15 4.58 6.57 15.74
C ARG A 15 3.35 5.75 16.09
N VAL A 16 3.47 4.41 16.07
CA VAL A 16 2.37 3.50 16.43
C VAL A 16 1.94 3.70 17.87
N LYS A 17 2.89 3.80 18.80
CA LYS A 17 2.58 4.07 20.22
C LYS A 17 1.76 5.34 20.40
N ARG A 18 2.17 6.44 19.76
CA ARG A 18 1.43 7.71 19.83
C ARG A 18 0.02 7.58 19.25
N ALA A 19 -0.14 6.89 18.13
CA ALA A 19 -1.45 6.67 17.53
C ALA A 19 -2.38 5.83 18.43
N LEU A 20 -1.85 4.76 19.03
CA LEU A 20 -2.60 3.92 19.97
C LEU A 20 -3.00 4.70 21.22
N ILE A 21 -2.11 5.54 21.76
CA ILE A 21 -2.41 6.37 22.94
C ILE A 21 -3.44 7.45 22.62
N GLN A 22 -3.27 8.18 21.51
CA GLN A 22 -4.19 9.24 21.09
C GLN A 22 -5.58 8.69 20.75
N GLY A 23 -5.64 7.52 20.11
CA GLY A 23 -6.87 6.87 19.69
C GLY A 23 -7.39 5.82 20.67
N ALA A 24 -6.85 5.70 21.89
CA ALA A 24 -7.08 4.55 22.77
C ALA A 24 -8.57 4.24 23.00
N LEU A 25 -9.41 5.27 23.23
CA LEU A 25 -10.85 5.07 23.39
C LEU A 25 -11.52 4.56 22.12
N THR A 26 -11.14 5.10 20.95
CA THR A 26 -11.64 4.65 19.64
C THR A 26 -11.20 3.22 19.34
N PHE A 27 -9.96 2.86 19.68
CA PHE A 27 -9.50 1.48 19.55
C PHE A 27 -10.27 0.55 20.46
N TYR A 28 -10.58 0.94 21.70
CA TYR A 28 -11.44 0.14 22.56
C TYR A 28 -12.83 -0.13 21.99
N THR A 29 -13.44 0.87 21.36
CA THR A 29 -14.79 0.73 20.82
C THR A 29 -14.83 0.00 19.47
N MET A 30 -13.74 0.07 18.69
CA MET A 30 -13.68 -0.48 17.33
C MET A 30 -12.80 -1.73 17.20
N MET A 31 -12.14 -2.18 18.26
CA MET A 31 -11.28 -3.38 18.22
C MET A 31 -12.01 -4.59 17.61
N GLY A 32 -11.30 -5.36 16.78
CA GLY A 32 -11.89 -6.50 16.08
C GLY A 32 -12.78 -6.13 14.88
N THR A 33 -12.91 -4.84 14.55
CA THR A 33 -13.62 -4.38 13.35
C THR A 33 -12.66 -3.99 12.23
N PRO A 34 -13.12 -4.00 10.97
CA PRO A 34 -12.40 -3.43 9.82
C PRO A 34 -11.84 -2.02 10.06
N ALA A 35 -12.61 -1.18 10.76
CA ALA A 35 -12.24 0.22 11.02
C ALA A 35 -10.98 0.34 11.88
N ALA A 36 -10.81 -0.54 12.88
CA ALA A 36 -9.61 -0.53 13.70
C ALA A 36 -8.37 -0.98 12.91
N VAL A 37 -8.52 -1.97 12.01
CA VAL A 37 -7.43 -2.40 11.12
C VAL A 37 -7.04 -1.29 10.14
N ASN A 38 -8.02 -0.62 9.53
CA ASN A 38 -7.78 0.53 8.66
C ASN A 38 -7.00 1.64 9.37
N LYS A 39 -7.30 1.90 10.65
CA LYS A 39 -6.57 2.92 11.42
C LYS A 39 -5.09 2.57 11.62
N ILE A 40 -4.77 1.30 11.82
CA ILE A 40 -3.38 0.83 11.90
C ILE A 40 -2.68 0.94 10.54
N ILE A 41 -3.38 0.61 9.45
CA ILE A 41 -2.87 0.80 8.08
C ILE A 41 -2.52 2.27 7.83
N GLU A 42 -3.43 3.19 8.12
CA GLU A 42 -3.17 4.64 8.01
C GLU A 42 -1.98 5.08 8.87
N THR A 43 -1.77 4.47 10.03
CA THR A 43 -0.69 4.85 10.95
C THR A 43 0.68 4.41 10.45
N ILE A 44 0.78 3.21 9.87
CA ILE A 44 2.06 2.60 9.48
C ILE A 44 2.38 2.88 8.02
N PHE A 45 1.42 2.64 7.11
CA PHE A 45 1.61 2.80 5.68
C PHE A 45 1.25 4.20 5.16
N GLU A 46 0.70 5.07 6.01
CA GLU A 46 0.19 6.43 5.71
C GLU A 46 -1.04 6.44 4.81
N THR A 47 -1.02 5.66 3.72
CA THR A 47 -2.15 5.47 2.82
C THR A 47 -2.46 3.99 2.66
N GLY A 48 -3.72 3.62 2.79
CA GLY A 48 -4.15 2.26 2.56
C GLY A 48 -5.55 1.96 3.08
N TYR A 49 -6.03 0.76 2.79
CA TYR A 49 -7.34 0.26 3.15
C TYR A 49 -7.34 -1.26 3.15
N ILE A 50 -8.28 -1.91 3.85
CA ILE A 50 -8.52 -3.35 3.71
C ILE A 50 -9.61 -3.64 2.69
N ARG A 51 -9.55 -4.83 2.09
CA ARG A 51 -10.71 -5.47 1.46
C ARG A 51 -11.01 -6.79 2.14
N GLU A 52 -12.28 -7.01 2.44
CA GLU A 52 -12.80 -8.25 3.01
C GLU A 52 -12.96 -9.33 1.93
N TRP A 53 -12.91 -10.60 2.32
CA TRP A 53 -12.97 -11.75 1.39
C TRP A 53 -14.11 -11.70 0.38
N TYR A 54 -15.29 -11.23 0.80
CA TYR A 54 -16.46 -11.14 -0.09
C TYR A 54 -16.32 -10.04 -1.17
N GLU A 55 -15.37 -9.11 -1.03
CA GLU A 55 -15.12 -8.04 -2.01
C GLU A 55 -14.18 -8.47 -3.13
N TYR A 56 -13.32 -9.46 -2.87
CA TYR A 56 -12.35 -9.98 -3.86
C TYR A 56 -12.51 -11.47 -4.17
N GLY A 57 -13.53 -12.14 -3.61
CA GLY A 57 -13.79 -13.56 -3.83
C GLY A 57 -12.81 -14.50 -3.11
N GLY A 58 -12.31 -14.10 -1.94
CA GLY A 58 -11.43 -14.92 -1.09
C GLY A 58 -12.18 -15.90 -0.19
N ASP A 59 -11.42 -16.58 0.68
CA ASP A 59 -11.97 -17.53 1.65
C ASP A 59 -12.68 -16.81 2.82
N PRO A 60 -13.76 -17.39 3.38
CA PRO A 60 -14.48 -16.79 4.50
C PRO A 60 -13.57 -16.43 5.68
N TYR A 61 -13.76 -15.24 6.24
CA TYR A 61 -12.96 -14.65 7.33
C TYR A 61 -11.56 -14.16 6.95
N HIS A 62 -11.25 -14.08 5.66
CA HIS A 62 -9.97 -13.53 5.20
C HIS A 62 -10.11 -12.07 4.78
N PHE A 63 -8.98 -11.35 4.75
CA PHE A 63 -8.90 -10.00 4.22
C PHE A 63 -7.51 -9.74 3.63
N LYS A 64 -7.46 -8.75 2.73
CA LYS A 64 -6.21 -8.22 2.15
C LYS A 64 -6.05 -6.77 2.56
N ALA A 65 -4.81 -6.37 2.84
CA ALA A 65 -4.46 -4.97 3.07
C ALA A 65 -3.88 -4.38 1.79
N TYR A 66 -4.33 -3.20 1.39
CA TYR A 66 -3.85 -2.46 0.23
C TYR A 66 -3.20 -1.16 0.69
N THR A 67 -2.09 -0.79 0.08
CA THR A 67 -1.44 0.51 0.27
C THR A 67 -1.02 1.09 -1.06
N THR A 68 -1.06 2.41 -1.19
CA THR A 68 -0.59 3.13 -2.38
C THR A 68 0.77 3.79 -2.16
N ASN A 69 1.38 3.59 -0.99
CA ASN A 69 2.64 4.21 -0.63
C ASN A 69 3.83 3.35 -1.12
N PRO A 70 4.58 3.77 -2.16
CA PRO A 70 5.73 3.01 -2.63
C PRO A 70 6.93 3.02 -1.67
N ALA A 71 6.93 3.93 -0.67
CA ALA A 71 8.03 4.08 0.27
C ALA A 71 7.97 3.10 1.44
N ILE A 72 7.01 2.16 1.45
CA ILE A 72 6.93 1.13 2.50
C ILE A 72 8.17 0.25 2.52
N THR A 73 8.69 0.00 3.71
CA THR A 73 9.85 -0.87 3.92
C THR A 73 9.43 -2.24 4.44
N SER A 74 10.35 -3.21 4.42
CA SER A 74 10.11 -4.51 5.06
C SER A 74 9.84 -4.36 6.57
N ASP A 75 10.50 -3.40 7.22
CA ASP A 75 10.31 -3.12 8.65
C ASP A 75 8.88 -2.61 8.94
N ASP A 76 8.33 -1.76 8.07
CA ASP A 76 6.92 -1.31 8.19
C ASP A 76 5.95 -2.49 8.06
N VAL A 77 6.22 -3.42 7.16
CA VAL A 77 5.40 -4.62 6.96
C VAL A 77 5.46 -5.55 8.18
N GLU A 78 6.64 -5.73 8.78
CA GLU A 78 6.79 -6.51 10.01
C GLU A 78 6.12 -5.83 11.21
N GLU A 79 6.26 -4.51 11.33
CA GLU A 79 5.59 -3.72 12.35
C GLU A 79 4.07 -3.85 12.20
N PHE A 80 3.56 -3.72 10.98
CA PHE A 80 2.14 -3.90 10.70
C PHE A 80 1.64 -5.28 11.13
N LYS A 81 2.33 -6.36 10.76
CA LYS A 81 1.96 -7.73 11.17
C LYS A 81 1.94 -7.90 12.68
N ARG A 82 2.91 -7.31 13.39
CA ARG A 82 3.02 -7.38 14.85
C ARG A 82 1.83 -6.69 15.52
N VAL A 83 1.53 -5.47 15.10
CA VAL A 83 0.41 -4.68 15.65
C VAL A 83 -0.93 -5.30 15.27
N LEU A 84 -1.07 -5.76 14.03
CA LEU A 84 -2.30 -6.33 13.50
C LEU A 84 -2.83 -7.48 14.35
N GLY A 85 -1.96 -8.36 14.83
CA GLY A 85 -2.34 -9.53 15.65
C GLY A 85 -3.14 -9.17 16.91
N SER A 86 -2.96 -7.95 17.42
CA SER A 86 -3.60 -7.45 18.64
C SER A 86 -4.88 -6.62 18.38
N VAL A 87 -5.06 -6.12 17.16
CA VAL A 87 -6.19 -5.25 16.78
C VAL A 87 -7.23 -5.98 15.95
N LYS A 88 -6.81 -6.94 15.11
CA LYS A 88 -7.73 -7.71 14.25
C LYS A 88 -8.65 -8.60 15.08
N ARG A 89 -9.77 -9.00 14.48
CA ARG A 89 -10.57 -10.10 15.03
C ARG A 89 -9.74 -11.38 15.07
N LEU A 90 -9.80 -12.13 16.17
CA LEU A 90 -8.98 -13.33 16.36
C LEU A 90 -9.16 -14.36 15.23
N SER A 91 -10.40 -14.54 14.76
CA SER A 91 -10.72 -15.48 13.68
C SER A 91 -10.48 -14.94 12.26
N ALA A 92 -10.04 -13.69 12.10
CA ALA A 92 -9.77 -13.12 10.79
C ALA A 92 -8.34 -13.42 10.32
N TRP A 93 -8.13 -13.71 9.04
CA TRP A 93 -6.84 -14.07 8.48
C TRP A 93 -6.38 -13.02 7.45
N LEU A 94 -5.13 -12.58 7.57
CA LEU A 94 -4.51 -11.72 6.57
C LEU A 94 -3.91 -12.61 5.47
N ASP A 95 -4.41 -12.48 4.25
CA ASP A 95 -3.86 -13.20 3.10
C ASP A 95 -2.62 -12.53 2.54
N GLU A 96 -2.72 -11.22 2.29
CA GLU A 96 -1.74 -10.49 1.50
C GLU A 96 -1.75 -9.00 1.84
N ILE A 97 -0.56 -8.39 1.73
CA ILE A 97 -0.38 -6.95 1.73
C ILE A 97 0.01 -6.54 0.31
N VAL A 98 -0.87 -5.82 -0.37
CA VAL A 98 -0.75 -5.47 -1.78
C VAL A 98 -0.36 -4.01 -1.92
N LEU A 99 0.71 -3.75 -2.66
CA LEU A 99 1.10 -2.41 -3.08
C LEU A 99 0.37 -2.06 -4.39
N ASP A 100 -0.62 -1.18 -4.30
CA ASP A 100 -1.43 -0.71 -5.42
C ASP A 100 -0.84 0.59 -5.99
N LEU A 101 0.08 0.42 -6.96
CA LEU A 101 0.62 1.52 -7.76
C LEU A 101 -0.22 1.69 -9.03
N SER A 102 -1.49 2.05 -8.85
CA SER A 102 -2.35 2.45 -9.96
C SER A 102 -1.85 3.78 -10.55
N THR A 103 -0.91 3.68 -11.50
CA THR A 103 -0.52 4.81 -12.34
C THR A 103 -1.53 4.90 -13.48
N PRO A 104 -2.19 6.05 -13.73
CA PRO A 104 -3.08 6.18 -14.87
C PRO A 104 -2.33 5.83 -16.16
N ALA A 105 -3.03 5.18 -17.10
CA ALA A 105 -2.44 4.71 -18.36
C ALA A 105 -1.70 5.87 -19.05
N THR A 106 -0.37 5.72 -19.18
CA THR A 106 0.46 6.74 -19.83
C THR A 106 0.18 6.72 -21.33
N LYS A 107 -0.17 7.88 -21.90
CA LYS A 107 -0.29 8.04 -23.36
C LYS A 107 1.11 8.16 -23.95
N ILE A 108 1.56 7.11 -24.64
CA ILE A 108 2.84 7.10 -25.34
C ILE A 108 2.65 7.72 -26.72
N TYR A 109 3.43 8.76 -27.03
CA TYR A 109 3.49 9.38 -28.36
C TYR A 109 4.83 9.04 -29.01
N VAL A 110 4.81 8.47 -30.22
CA VAL A 110 6.02 8.13 -30.99
C VAL A 110 6.00 8.91 -32.29
N GLY A 111 7.04 9.71 -32.55
CA GLY A 111 7.28 10.37 -33.82
C GLY A 111 8.56 9.83 -34.46
N HIS A 112 8.55 9.65 -35.79
CA HIS A 112 9.73 9.27 -36.55
C HIS A 112 9.92 10.21 -37.74
N TRP A 113 11.18 10.45 -38.11
CA TRP A 113 11.57 11.12 -39.35
C TRP A 113 12.38 10.14 -40.19
N ILE A 114 12.01 9.97 -41.45
CA ILE A 114 12.76 9.16 -42.41
C ILE A 114 13.36 10.12 -43.43
N HIS A 115 14.68 10.15 -43.52
CA HIS A 115 15.39 10.86 -44.58
C HIS A 115 15.87 9.85 -45.62
N THR A 116 15.34 9.96 -46.83
CA THR A 116 15.83 9.22 -47.99
C THR A 116 16.67 10.18 -48.82
N GLY A 117 17.98 9.95 -48.88
CA GLY A 117 18.90 10.65 -49.76
C GLY A 117 19.13 9.82 -51.02
N ASP A 118 19.07 10.46 -52.19
CA ASP A 118 19.43 9.84 -53.46
C ASP A 118 20.74 10.47 -53.97
N PHE A 119 21.65 9.65 -54.51
CA PHE A 119 22.97 10.10 -54.96
C PHE A 119 22.99 10.21 -56.48
N ILE A 120 22.93 11.45 -56.99
CA ILE A 120 23.07 11.70 -58.44
C ILE A 120 24.56 11.87 -58.76
N THR A 121 25.11 10.93 -59.54
CA THR A 121 26.49 11.03 -60.04
C THR A 121 26.48 11.68 -61.42
N LEU A 122 27.04 12.88 -61.53
CA LEU A 122 27.19 13.56 -62.82
C LEU A 122 28.53 13.17 -63.46
N GLN A 123 28.49 12.61 -64.66
CA GLN A 123 29.70 12.40 -65.47
C GLN A 123 30.01 13.66 -66.29
N LYS A 124 31.28 14.07 -66.26
CA LYS A 124 31.78 15.26 -66.95
C LYS A 124 31.87 14.96 -68.45
N ALA A 125 31.22 15.77 -69.29
CA ALA A 125 31.40 15.70 -70.73
C ALA A 125 32.70 16.42 -71.12
N THR A 126 33.62 15.72 -71.77
CA THR A 126 34.84 16.29 -72.36
C THR A 126 34.52 16.76 -73.79
N LEU A 127 34.84 18.01 -74.08
CA LEU A 127 34.94 18.56 -75.43
C LEU A 127 36.24 19.37 -75.53
#